data_AF-A0A926ABQ8-F1
#
_entry.id   AF-A0A926ABQ8-F1
#
_cell.length_a   1.000
_cell.length_b   1.000
_cell.length_c   1.000
_cell.angle_alpha   90.00
_cell.angle_beta   90.00
_cell.angle_gamma   90.00
#
_symmetry.space_group_name_H-M   'P 1'
#
loop_
_entity.id
_entity.type
_entity.pdbx_description
1 polymer ?
#
loop_
_entity_poly.entity_id
_entity_poly.type
_entity_poly.pdbx_seq_one_letter_code
_entity_poly.pdbx_strand_id
1 'polypeptide(L)'
;MQQKVARRFEVPFLKLYWFLYCIEALLRTGLKCAVENSESIQCPFCGQESTVTIDTSQTSQRFTSDCEVCCRPFEVTVECEAGEILSLDVAPG
;
A
#
# COMPACT_ATOMS: atom_id res chain seq x y z
N MET A 1 -12.44 12.34 9.65
CA MET A 1 -13.67 11.58 9.34
C MET A 1 -13.64 11.27 7.85
N GLN A 2 -13.40 10.00 7.50
CA GLN A 2 -13.18 9.50 6.14
C GLN A 2 -14.39 9.72 5.23
N GLN A 3 -14.14 9.76 3.91
CA GLN A 3 -15.04 9.57 2.73
C GLN A 3 -15.00 10.74 1.72
N LYS A 4 -15.01 10.59 0.39
CA LYS A 4 -15.01 9.47 -0.58
C LYS A 4 -15.13 10.16 -1.97
N VAL A 5 -15.07 9.36 -3.02
CA VAL A 5 -15.72 9.55 -4.34
C VAL A 5 -14.90 10.15 -5.48
N ALA A 6 -14.70 9.28 -6.47
CA ALA A 6 -14.15 9.54 -7.78
C ALA A 6 -15.11 10.32 -8.73
N ARG A 7 -14.49 10.86 -9.80
CA ARG A 7 -15.01 11.18 -11.15
C ARG A 7 -15.50 12.61 -11.42
N ARG A 8 -14.89 13.24 -12.43
CA ARG A 8 -15.49 13.50 -13.77
C ARG A 8 -14.37 13.90 -14.75
N PHE A 9 -14.23 13.17 -15.85
CA PHE A 9 -13.20 13.41 -16.87
C PHE A 9 -13.91 13.90 -18.14
N GLU A 10 -13.75 15.19 -18.45
CA GLU A 10 -14.15 15.79 -19.73
C GLU A 10 -13.09 16.83 -20.08
N VAL A 11 -12.26 16.56 -21.10
CA VAL A 11 -11.56 17.61 -21.84
C VAL A 11 -11.45 17.23 -23.33
N PRO A 12 -12.14 17.96 -24.21
CA PRO A 12 -11.99 17.87 -25.66
C PRO A 12 -11.02 18.96 -26.18
N PHE A 13 -10.43 18.74 -27.37
CA PHE A 13 -9.57 19.69 -28.14
C PHE A 13 -8.16 19.95 -27.53
N LEU A 14 -7.00 19.85 -28.21
CA LEU A 14 -6.64 20.26 -29.57
C LEU A 14 -5.30 19.60 -30.01
N LYS A 15 -5.17 19.32 -31.32
CA LYS A 15 -4.42 18.25 -32.01
C LYS A 15 -2.92 18.48 -32.40
N LEU A 16 -2.14 19.40 -31.84
CA LEU A 16 -0.78 19.68 -32.36
C LEU A 16 0.40 19.51 -31.39
N TYR A 17 0.14 19.13 -30.14
CA TYR A 17 1.16 18.95 -29.09
C TYR A 17 1.69 17.51 -28.99
N TRP A 18 1.40 16.63 -29.95
CA TRP A 18 1.56 15.18 -29.77
C TRP A 18 2.91 14.60 -30.21
N PHE A 19 3.65 15.26 -31.11
CA PHE A 19 4.97 14.76 -31.54
C PHE A 19 6.06 14.96 -30.47
N LEU A 20 5.93 16.01 -29.65
CA LEU A 20 6.81 16.28 -28.50
C LEU A 20 6.36 15.57 -27.22
N TYR A 21 5.06 15.30 -27.06
CA TYR A 21 4.54 14.56 -25.90
C TYR A 21 5.00 13.10 -25.85
N CYS A 22 5.50 12.56 -26.97
CA CYS A 22 6.04 11.20 -27.00
C CYS A 22 7.39 11.07 -26.25
N ILE A 23 8.16 12.17 -26.10
CA ILE A 23 9.40 12.20 -25.30
C ILE A 23 9.09 12.47 -23.82
N GLU A 24 8.10 13.31 -23.49
CA GLU A 24 7.66 13.48 -22.09
C GLU A 24 6.82 12.30 -21.55
N ALA A 25 6.45 11.34 -22.40
CA ALA A 25 5.94 10.05 -21.94
C ALA A 25 6.98 9.25 -21.12
N LEU A 26 8.26 9.64 -21.09
CA LEU A 26 9.26 9.09 -20.18
C LEU A 26 9.20 9.65 -18.75
N LEU A 27 8.46 10.74 -18.50
CA LEU A 27 8.01 11.14 -17.16
C LEU A 27 6.66 10.48 -16.78
N ARG A 28 6.19 9.53 -17.59
CA ARG A 28 4.90 8.84 -17.45
C ARG A 28 5.03 7.38 -16.99
N THR A 29 6.23 6.90 -16.66
CA THR A 29 6.44 5.53 -16.17
C THR A 29 7.36 5.51 -14.95
N GLY A 30 6.83 5.24 -13.76
CA GLY A 30 7.61 4.49 -12.76
C GLY A 30 7.58 4.93 -11.29
N LEU A 31 7.15 6.15 -10.93
CA LEU A 31 6.94 6.48 -9.51
C LEU A 31 5.57 5.95 -9.05
N LYS A 32 5.48 4.64 -8.80
CA LYS A 32 4.57 4.16 -7.76
C LYS A 32 5.40 3.90 -6.51
N CYS A 33 6.01 4.95 -5.98
CA CYS A 33 6.47 4.93 -4.59
C CYS A 33 5.24 5.14 -3.70
N ALA A 34 4.25 4.24 -3.77
CA ALA A 34 3.47 3.98 -2.57
C ALA A 34 4.50 3.34 -1.63
N VAL A 35 5.09 4.16 -0.76
CA VAL A 35 6.06 3.70 0.25
C VAL A 35 5.31 3.11 1.43
N GLU A 36 4.02 3.40 1.57
CA GLU A 36 3.23 2.98 2.71
C GLU A 36 1.87 2.42 2.24
N ASN A 37 1.53 1.22 2.70
CA ASN A 37 0.24 0.58 2.46
C ASN A 37 -0.40 0.11 3.78
N SER A 38 -1.71 0.27 3.92
CA SER A 38 -2.44 -0.11 5.14
C SER A 38 -3.27 -1.37 4.90
N GLU A 39 -3.03 -2.43 5.66
CA GLU A 39 -3.75 -3.70 5.56
C GLU A 39 -4.43 -4.08 6.89
N SER A 40 -5.54 -4.79 6.81
CA SER A 40 -6.28 -5.32 7.96
C SER A 40 -5.84 -6.74 8.27
N ILE A 41 -5.43 -7.00 9.51
CA ILE A 41 -4.99 -8.30 9.98
C ILE A 41 -5.78 -8.72 11.22
N GLN A 42 -5.85 -10.02 11.49
CA GLN A 42 -6.52 -10.54 12.69
C GLN A 42 -5.51 -11.00 13.73
N CYS A 43 -5.75 -10.63 14.98
CA CYS A 43 -4.92 -11.08 16.10
C CYS A 43 -5.08 -12.61 16.30
N PRO A 44 -3.99 -13.39 16.32
CA PRO A 44 -4.06 -14.85 16.49
C PRO A 44 -4.52 -15.28 17.90
N PHE A 45 -4.61 -14.34 18.85
CA PHE A 45 -4.96 -14.63 20.24
C PHE A 45 -6.41 -14.31 20.59
N CYS A 46 -6.91 -13.14 20.21
CA CYS A 46 -8.27 -12.70 20.53
C CYS A 46 -9.20 -12.58 19.33
N GLY A 47 -8.68 -12.72 18.10
CA GLY A 47 -9.45 -12.59 16.86
C GLY A 47 -9.83 -11.16 16.48
N GLN A 48 -9.34 -10.16 17.21
CA GLN A 48 -9.59 -8.75 16.90
C GLN A 48 -8.94 -8.35 15.58
N GLU A 49 -9.67 -7.59 14.77
CA GLU A 49 -9.13 -6.94 13.57
C GLU A 49 -8.30 -5.71 13.96
N SER A 50 -7.07 -5.64 13.46
CA SER A 50 -6.12 -4.53 13.65
C SER A 50 -5.63 -4.05 12.29
N THR A 51 -5.44 -2.74 12.14
CA THR A 51 -4.89 -2.18 10.90
C THR A 51 -3.40 -1.93 11.08
N VAL A 52 -2.59 -2.50 10.19
CA VAL A 52 -1.13 -2.32 10.19
C VAL A 52 -0.70 -1.52 8.97
N THR A 53 0.29 -0.67 9.20
CA THR A 53 0.93 0.15 8.18
C THR A 53 2.24 -0.51 7.76
N ILE A 54 2.39 -0.77 6.46
CA ILE A 54 3.47 -1.55 5.87
C ILE A 54 4.29 -0.65 4.97
N ASP A 55 5.60 -0.66 5.14
CA ASP A 55 6.53 0.11 4.32
C ASP A 55 6.99 -0.69 3.10
N THR A 56 6.27 -0.53 2.00
CA THR A 56 6.54 -1.21 0.73
C THR A 56 7.80 -0.72 0.01
N SER A 57 8.62 0.17 0.61
CA SER A 57 9.97 0.44 0.11
C SER A 57 10.94 -0.71 0.37
N GLN A 58 10.65 -1.57 1.34
CA GLN A 58 11.46 -2.73 1.68
C GLN A 58 10.89 -3.99 1.03
N THR A 59 11.76 -4.83 0.45
CA THR A 59 11.34 -6.08 -0.19
C THR A 59 10.79 -7.10 0.80
N SER A 60 11.33 -7.10 2.03
CA SER A 60 10.87 -7.95 3.11
C SER A 60 11.02 -7.20 4.41
N GLN A 61 9.98 -7.22 5.22
CA GLN A 61 9.98 -6.63 6.55
C GLN A 61 9.36 -7.60 7.55
N ARG A 62 9.90 -7.58 8.76
CA ARG A 62 9.37 -8.33 9.89
C ARG A 62 9.38 -7.43 11.10
N PHE A 63 8.23 -7.32 11.75
CA PHE A 63 8.05 -6.45 12.90
C PHE A 63 7.04 -7.06 13.86
N THR A 64 7.20 -6.76 15.14
CA THR A 64 6.27 -7.18 16.19
C THR A 64 5.29 -6.06 16.45
N SER A 65 4.00 -6.39 16.48
CA SER A 65 2.94 -5.46 16.86
C SER A 65 2.16 -6.05 18.03
N ASP A 66 1.83 -5.20 19.00
CA ASP A 66 0.94 -5.57 20.09
C ASP A 66 -0.52 -5.44 19.67
N CYS A 67 -1.37 -6.34 20.17
CA CYS A 67 -2.82 -6.20 19.99
C CYS A 67 -3.38 -5.15 20.96
N GLU A 68 -4.17 -4.19 20.46
CA GLU A 68 -4.84 -3.16 21.27
C GLU A 68 -5.88 -3.72 22.27
N VAL A 69 -6.34 -4.96 22.07
CA VAL A 69 -7.36 -5.59 22.92
C VAL A 69 -6.76 -6.54 23.94
N CYS A 70 -5.86 -7.44 23.52
CA CYS A 70 -5.30 -8.45 24.42
C CYS A 70 -3.87 -8.16 24.88
N CYS A 71 -3.24 -7.08 24.41
CA CYS A 71 -1.88 -6.67 24.76
C CYS A 71 -0.84 -7.80 24.63
N ARG A 72 -1.05 -8.69 23.65
CA ARG A 72 -0.10 -9.77 23.35
C ARG A 72 0.64 -9.42 22.07
N PRO A 73 1.97 -9.50 22.07
CA PRO A 73 2.77 -9.28 20.87
C PRO A 73 2.54 -10.42 19.89
N PHE A 74 2.39 -10.07 18.62
CA PHE A 74 2.42 -11.00 17.49
C PHE A 74 3.39 -10.47 16.43
N GLU A 75 3.99 -11.38 15.68
CA GLU A 75 4.94 -11.06 14.64
C GLU A 75 4.23 -10.98 13.29
N VAL A 76 4.49 -9.92 12.54
CA VAL A 76 3.98 -9.72 11.18
C VAL A 76 5.17 -9.80 10.23
N THR A 77 5.09 -10.73 9.28
CA THR A 77 6.06 -10.84 8.19
C THR A 77 5.38 -10.43 6.89
N VAL A 78 6.00 -9.51 6.16
CA VAL A 78 5.46 -9.02 4.89
C VAL A 78 6.53 -9.09 3.81
N GLU A 79 6.14 -9.57 2.65
CA GLU A 79 6.93 -9.56 1.42
C GLU A 79 6.29 -8.60 0.42
N CYS A 80 7.10 -7.68 -0.11
CA CYS A 80 6.66 -6.62 -1.01
C CYS A 80 7.59 -6.50 -2.21
N GLU A 81 7.07 -6.05 -3.35
CA GLU A 81 7.87 -5.74 -4.53
C GLU A 81 7.34 -4.46 -5.19
N ALA A 82 8.19 -3.45 -5.35
CA ALA A 82 7.90 -2.21 -6.09
C ALA A 82 6.55 -1.51 -5.75
N GLY A 83 6.16 -1.49 -4.47
CA GLY A 83 4.91 -0.86 -4.02
C GLY A 83 3.69 -1.79 -4.00
N GLU A 84 3.87 -3.09 -4.19
CA GLU A 84 2.82 -4.11 -4.10
C GLU A 84 3.16 -5.13 -3.00
N ILE A 85 2.15 -5.54 -2.23
CA ILE A 85 2.29 -6.59 -1.20
C ILE A 85 2.06 -7.94 -1.88
N LEU A 86 3.05 -8.83 -1.80
CA LEU A 86 2.99 -10.18 -2.36
C LEU A 86 2.43 -11.17 -1.34
N SER A 87 2.85 -11.04 -0.08
CA SER A 87 2.46 -11.94 0.99
C SER A 87 2.46 -11.23 2.33
N LEU A 88 1.50 -11.59 3.19
CA LEU A 88 1.40 -11.12 4.55
C LEU A 88 1.06 -12.32 5.45
N ASP A 89 1.89 -12.56 6.46
CA ASP A 89 1.72 -13.62 7.43
C ASP A 89 1.77 -13.05 8.86
N VAL A 90 0.93 -13.60 9.74
CA VAL A 90 0.83 -13.19 11.14
C VAL A 90 1.00 -14.42 12.02
N ALA A 91 2.10 -14.43 12.79
CA ALA A 91 2.45 -15.52 13.68
C ALA A 91 2.39 -15.08 15.15
N PRO A 92 2.01 -15.98 16.08
CA PRO A 92 2.18 -15.72 17.51
C PRO A 92 3.68 -15.59 17.84
N GLY A 93 4.05 -14.51 18.53
CA GLY A 93 5.42 -14.25 19.00
C GLY A 93 5.77 -14.92 20.32
#